data_AF-A0A929FYV4-F1
#
_entry.id   AF-A0A929FYV4-F1
#
_cell.length_a   1.000
_cell.length_b   1.000
_cell.length_c   1.000
_cell.angle_alpha   90.00
_cell.angle_beta   90.00
_cell.angle_gamma   90.00
#
_symmetry.space_group_name_H-M   'P 1'
#
loop_
_entity.id
_entity.type
_entity.pdbx_description
1 polymer ?
#
loop_
_entity_poly.entity_id
_entity_poly.type
_entity_poly.pdbx_seq_one_letter_code
_entity_poly.pdbx_strand_id
1 'polypeptide(L)' 'MKIGTLVRVIYTEYAAHLIGVIQAEENKRRWIVRLEVNPFEDDNKPVLLSLTESDFEAIDSSQKNLGNRFEIILVLKA' A
#
# COMPACT_ATOMS: atom_id res chain seq x y z
N MET A 1 -7.80 -1.14 12.59
CA MET A 1 -6.93 -0.18 11.87
C MET A 1 -7.24 1.28 12.28
N LYS A 2 -6.54 2.31 11.78
CA LYS A 2 -6.84 3.75 12.05
C LYS A 2 -6.80 4.60 10.77
N ILE A 3 -7.61 5.66 10.72
CA ILE A 3 -7.54 6.69 9.66
C ILE A 3 -6.14 7.33 9.64
N GLY A 4 -5.60 7.56 8.45
CA GLY A 4 -4.25 8.08 8.22
C GLY A 4 -3.15 7.02 8.17
N THR A 5 -3.48 5.74 8.41
CA THR A 5 -2.50 4.65 8.31
C THR A 5 -2.11 4.42 6.84
N LEU A 6 -0.80 4.35 6.57
CA LEU A 6 -0.27 3.91 5.29
C LEU A 6 -0.41 2.39 5.16
N VAL A 7 -0.90 1.94 4.02
CA VAL A 7 -1.13 0.53 3.74
C VAL A 7 -0.58 0.17 2.36
N ARG A 8 -0.12 -1.07 2.23
CA ARG A 8 0.18 -1.70 0.94
C ARG A 8 -0.98 -2.60 0.58
N VAL A 9 -1.57 -2.40 -0.59
CA VAL A 9 -2.64 -3.26 -1.11
C VAL A 9 -2.04 -4.61 -1.52
N ILE A 10 -2.61 -5.71 -1.03
CA ILE A 10 -2.25 -7.08 -1.43
C ILE A 10 -3.17 -7.55 -2.57
N TYR A 11 -4.45 -7.20 -2.46
CA TYR A 11 -5.51 -7.52 -3.41
C TYR A 11 -6.32 -6.26 -3.67
N THR A 12 -6.70 -5.90 -4.89
CA THR A 12 -6.91 -6.68 -6.13
C THR A 12 -5.83 -6.45 -7.19
N GLU A 13 -5.77 -7.27 -8.25
CA GLU A 13 -4.66 -7.34 -9.21
C GLU A 13 -4.24 -5.98 -9.78
N TYR A 14 -5.19 -5.11 -10.12
CA TYR A 14 -4.90 -3.79 -10.70
C TYR A 14 -4.31 -2.79 -9.70
N ALA A 15 -4.40 -3.09 -8.40
CA ALA A 15 -3.88 -2.25 -7.33
C ALA A 15 -2.88 -2.98 -6.43
N ALA A 16 -2.54 -4.23 -6.73
CA ALA A 16 -1.64 -5.04 -5.93
C ALA A 16 -0.27 -4.36 -5.83
N HIS A 17 0.28 -4.35 -4.63
CA HIS A 17 1.52 -3.67 -4.24
C HIS A 17 1.48 -2.14 -4.26
N LEU A 18 0.38 -1.50 -4.65
CA LEU A 18 0.23 -0.05 -4.57
C LEU A 18 0.09 0.41 -3.11
N ILE A 19 0.57 1.63 -2.88
CA ILE A 19 0.50 2.29 -1.59
C ILE A 19 -0.78 3.11 -1.52
N GLY A 20 -1.45 3.05 -0.38
CA GLY A 20 -2.59 3.90 -0.09
C GLY A 20 -2.63 4.36 1.35
N VAL A 21 -3.58 5.25 1.63
CA VAL A 21 -3.84 5.81 2.96
C VAL A 21 -5.30 5.54 3.31
N ILE A 22 -5.54 5.05 4.52
CA ILE A 22 -6.90 4.89 5.03
C ILE A 22 -7.52 6.27 5.27
N GLN A 23 -8.63 6.54 4.61
CA GLN A 23 -9.39 7.79 4.72
C GLN A 23 -10.62 7.64 5.63
N ALA A 24 -11.25 6.47 5.63
CA ALA A 24 -12.46 6.23 6.41
C ALA A 24 -12.65 4.74 6.74
N GLU A 25 -13.52 4.47 7.72
CA GLU A 25 -14.11 3.18 8.00
C GLU A 25 -15.56 3.20 7.50
N GLU A 26 -15.92 2.31 6.58
CA GLU A 26 -17.28 2.23 6.03
C GLU A 26 -18.21 1.48 7.00
N ASN A 27 -17.69 0.39 7.58
CA ASN A 27 -18.33 -0.45 8.58
C ASN A 27 -17.24 -1.25 9.33
N LYS A 28 -17.60 -2.00 10.38
CA LYS A 28 -16.68 -2.67 11.33
C LYS A 28 -15.54 -3.54 10.74
N ARG A 29 -15.49 -3.76 9.42
CA ARG A 29 -14.46 -4.55 8.73
C ARG A 29 -14.06 -4.01 7.34
N ARG A 30 -14.61 -2.89 6.88
CA ARG A 30 -14.24 -2.29 5.58
C ARG A 30 -13.68 -0.90 5.75
N TRP A 31 -12.62 -0.66 5.01
CA TRP A 31 -11.82 0.55 5.02
C TRP A 31 -11.83 1.18 3.65
N ILE A 32 -11.98 2.49 3.61
CA ILE A 32 -11.82 3.27 2.40
C ILE A 32 -10.34 3.68 2.31
N VAL A 33 -9.65 3.15 1.31
CA VAL A 33 -8.23 3.39 1.05
C VAL A 33 -8.09 4.27 -0.19
N ARG A 34 -7.46 5.43 -0.04
CA ARG A 34 -7.06 6.27 -1.18
C ARG A 34 -5.68 5.84 -1.65
N LEU A 35 -5.56 5.46 -2.91
CA LEU A 35 -4.27 5.16 -3.51
C LEU A 35 -3.42 6.44 -3.68
N GLU A 36 -2.11 6.30 -3.51
CA GLU A 36 -1.14 7.37 -3.77
C GLU A 36 -0.84 7.52 -5.27
N VAL A 37 -1.00 6.44 -6.04
CA VAL A 37 -0.84 6.41 -7.49
C VAL A 37 -2.13 5.89 -8.12
N ASN A 38 -2.60 6.55 -9.18
CA ASN A 38 -3.74 6.05 -9.94
C ASN A 38 -3.27 4.98 -10.95
N PRO A 39 -3.75 3.73 -10.88
CA PRO A 39 -3.42 2.70 -11.85
C PRO A 39 -4.10 2.85 -13.23
N PHE A 40 -5.02 3.81 -13.42
CA PHE A 40 -5.90 3.89 -14.60
C PHE A 40 -5.60 5.07 -15.56
N GLU A 41 -4.33 5.42 -15.77
CA GLU A 41 -3.87 6.44 -16.74
C GLU A 41 -4.47 7.87 -16.55
N ASP A 42 -5.09 8.16 -15.41
CA ASP A 42 -5.66 9.48 -15.08
C ASP A 42 -5.11 10.00 -13.73
N ASP A 43 -3.87 10.48 -13.75
CA ASP A 43 -3.16 10.97 -12.55
C ASP A 43 -3.88 12.12 -11.81
N ASN A 44 -4.85 12.77 -12.44
CA ASN A 44 -5.58 13.88 -11.83
C ASN A 44 -6.75 13.42 -10.93
N LYS A 45 -7.07 12.12 -10.91
CA LYS A 45 -8.17 11.60 -10.10
C LYS A 45 -7.65 10.62 -9.04
N PRO A 46 -7.95 10.86 -7.75
CA PRO A 46 -7.64 9.87 -6.73
C PRO A 46 -8.54 8.64 -6.89
N VAL A 47 -7.95 7.46 -6.74
CA VAL A 47 -8.69 6.20 -6.71
C VAL A 47 -8.94 5.82 -5.25
N LEU A 48 -10.21 5.54 -4.95
CA LEU A 48 -10.66 5.05 -3.65
C LEU A 48 -11.07 3.59 -3.78
N LEU A 49 -10.57 2.75 -2.87
CA LEU A 49 -10.91 1.33 -2.79
C LEU A 49 -11.61 1.05 -1.46
N SER A 50 -12.68 0.25 -1.51
CA SER A 50 -13.32 -0.32 -0.32
C SER A 50 -12.71 -1.70 -0.09
N LEU A 51 -11.88 -1.83 0.95
CA LEU A 51 -11.05 -3.00 1.23
C LEU A 51 -11.30 -3.54 2.63
N THR A 52 -11.14 -4.85 2.83
CA THR A 52 -11.12 -5.48 4.15
C THR A 52 -9.70 -5.52 4.71
N GLU A 53 -9.55 -5.75 6.02
CA GLU A 53 -8.21 -5.84 6.65
C GLU A 53 -7.34 -6.97 6.07
N SER A 54 -7.91 -7.95 5.37
CA SER A 54 -7.17 -9.02 4.70
C SER A 54 -6.63 -8.62 3.31
N ASP A 55 -7.13 -7.52 2.75
CA ASP A 55 -6.78 -7.09 1.38
C ASP A 55 -5.56 -6.16 1.36
N PHE A 56 -5.03 -5.78 2.52
CA PHE A 56 -3.89 -4.86 2.64
C PHE A 56 -3.07 -5.11 3.91
N GLU A 57 -1.81 -4.68 3.89
CA GLU A 57 -0.89 -4.69 5.02
C GLU A 57 -0.61 -3.27 5.50
N ALA A 58 -0.64 -3.03 6.81
CA ALA A 58 -0.21 -1.76 7.36
C ALA A 58 1.31 -1.60 7.22
N ILE A 59 1.73 -0.47 6.67
CA ILE A 59 3.14 -0.09 6.59
C ILE A 59 3.45 0.65 7.90
N ASP A 60 3.93 -0.08 8.89
CA ASP A 60 4.36 0.54 10.13
C ASP A 60 5.63 1.38 9.86
N SER A 61 5.60 2.64 10.30
CA SER A 61 6.77 3.51 10.32
C SER A 61 7.94 2.97 11.17
N SER A 62 7.68 1.97 12.03
CA SER A 62 8.72 1.22 12.76
C SER A 62 9.59 0.33 11.87
N GLN A 63 9.16 0.01 10.64
CA GLN A 63 9.94 -0.72 9.62
C GLN A 63 11.01 0.14 8.93
N LYS A 64 11.29 1.36 9.44
CA LYS A 64 12.54 2.09 9.11
C LYS A 64 13.81 1.40 9.67
N ASN A 65 13.69 0.29 10.39
CA ASN A 65 14.81 -0.48 10.94
C ASN A 65 14.71 -1.99 10.67
N LEU A 66 14.38 -2.41 9.44
CA LEU A 66 14.92 -3.66 8.91
C LEU A 66 15.95 -3.30 7.83
N GLY A 67 17.20 -3.16 8.26
CA GLY A 67 18.31 -2.85 7.39
C GLY A 67 18.49 -3.87 6.27
N ASN A 68 19.01 -3.39 5.14
CA ASN A 68 20.07 -4.03 4.37
C ASN A 68 20.13 -5.57 4.43
N ARG A 69 19.10 -6.26 3.94
CA ARG A 69 19.19 -7.69 3.60
C ARG A 69 18.53 -8.06 2.28
N PHE A 70 18.37 -7.10 1.38
CA PHE A 70 18.27 -7.41 -0.04
C PHE A 70 19.65 -7.16 -0.64
N GLU A 71 20.34 -8.25 -0.93
CA GLU A 71 21.64 -8.29 -1.55
C GLU A 71 21.61 -7.44 -2.83
N ILE A 72 22.37 -6.34 -2.85
CA ILE A 72 22.91 -5.83 -4.11
C ILE A 72 23.96 -6.85 -4.52
N ILE A 73 23.55 -7.92 -5.21
CA ILE A 73 24.46 -8.72 -6.02
C ILE A 73 24.74 -7.87 -7.28
N LEU A 74 25.56 -6.83 -7.13
CA LEU A 74 26.30 -6.26 -8.25
C LEU A 74 27.52 -7.17 -8.45
N VAL A 75 27.33 -8.30 -9.12
CA VAL A 75 28.48 -9.06 -9.65
C VAL A 75 28.96 -8.33 -10.90
N LEU A 76 29.76 -7.28 -10.68
CA LEU A 76 30.80 -6.93 -11.64
C LEU A 76 31.91 -7.96 -11.46
N LYS A 77 31.92 -8.99 -12.32
CA LYS A 77 33.10 -9.82 -12.54
C LYS A 77 33.79 -9.34 -13.81
N ALA A 78 35.01 -8.84 -13.57
CA ALA A 78 36.18 -8.72 -14.44
C ALA A 78 36.07 -7.85 -15.70
#